data_AF-A0A511Z034-F1
#
_entry.id   AF-A0A511Z034-F1
#
_cell.length_a   1.000
_cell.length_b   1.000
_cell.length_c   1.000
_cell.angle_alpha   90.00
_cell.angle_beta   90.00
_cell.angle_gamma   90.00
#
_symmetry.space_group_name_H-M   'P 1'
#
loop_
_entity.id
_entity.type
_entity.pdbx_description
1 polymer ?
#
loop_
_entity_poly.entity_id
_entity_poly.type
_entity_poly.pdbx_seq_one_letter_code
_entity_poly.pdbx_strand_id
1 'polypeptide(L)' 'MAEHPDQPHDADDYRHLPEPIRLEDTTTSQDVVEAPDPRMGRDTETEWLLKFGAG' A
#
# COMPACT_ATOMS: atom_id res chain seq x y z
N MET A 1 28.55 -8.86 6.26
CA MET A 1 27.92 -7.64 5.74
C MET A 1 28.57 -7.37 4.39
N ALA A 2 27.92 -7.70 3.28
CA ALA A 2 28.45 -7.39 1.95
C ALA A 2 27.71 -6.15 1.46
N GLU A 3 28.40 -5.00 1.45
CA GLU A 3 27.96 -3.83 0.71
C GLU A 3 27.83 -4.23 -0.76
N HIS A 4 26.65 -4.00 -1.34
CA HIS A 4 26.50 -4.02 -2.79
C HIS A 4 27.30 -2.84 -3.33
N PRO A 5 28.30 -3.05 -4.21
CA PRO A 5 28.97 -1.93 -4.83
C PRO A 5 27.93 -1.19 -5.66
N ASP A 6 27.80 0.11 -5.39
CA ASP A 6 27.15 1.09 -6.25
C ASP A 6 27.71 0.89 -7.67
N GLN A 7 26.99 0.12 -8.50
CA GLN A 7 27.40 -0.11 -9.86
C GLN A 7 27.37 1.25 -10.54
N PRO A 8 28.47 1.70 -11.16
CA PRO A 8 28.42 2.90 -11.95
C PRO A 8 27.36 2.65 -13.03
N HIS A 9 26.25 3.40 -12.98
CA HIS A 9 25.45 3.57 -14.17
C HIS A 9 26.43 4.14 -15.18
N ASP A 10 26.87 3.31 -16.14
CA ASP A 10 27.48 3.77 -17.36
C ASP A 10 26.72 5.03 -17.78
N ALA A 11 27.45 6.11 -18.06
CA ALA A 11 26.84 7.36 -18.44
C ALA A 11 26.06 7.13 -19.75
N ASP A 12 24.81 6.68 -19.60
CA ASP A 12 23.96 6.26 -20.71
C ASP A 12 23.85 7.45 -21.64
N ASP A 13 24.21 7.23 -22.91
CA ASP A 13 23.99 8.21 -23.95
C ASP A 13 22.47 8.44 -24.00
N TYR A 14 21.97 9.52 -23.37
CA TYR A 14 20.54 9.84 -23.26
C TYR A 14 19.81 9.95 -24.61
N ARG A 15 20.53 9.80 -25.72
CA ARG A 15 19.99 9.62 -27.08
C ARG A 15 19.32 8.25 -27.26
N HIS A 16 19.67 7.26 -26.46
CA HIS A 16 19.17 5.90 -26.54
C HIS A 16 18.51 5.49 -25.23
N LEU A 17 17.28 4.99 -25.36
CA LEU A 17 16.53 4.46 -24.24
C LEU A 17 17.00 3.03 -23.93
N PRO A 18 16.99 2.62 -22.66
CA PRO A 18 17.24 1.24 -22.27
C PRO A 18 16.19 0.31 -22.87
N GLU A 19 16.52 -0.98 -22.92
CA GLU A 19 15.61 -2.00 -23.43
C GLU A 19 14.30 -2.02 -22.61
N PRO A 20 13.14 -2.11 -23.27
CA PRO A 20 11.85 -2.15 -22.57
C PRO A 20 11.70 -3.46 -21.78
N ILE A 21 11.27 -3.34 -20.53
CA ILE A 21 10.98 -4.49 -19.67
C ILE A 21 9.64 -5.12 -20.09
N ARG A 22 9.60 -6.44 -20.24
CA ARG A 22 8.37 -7.17 -20.58
C ARG A 22 7.53 -7.38 -19.34
N LEU A 23 6.21 -7.41 -19.48
CA LEU A 23 5.28 -7.61 -18.35
C LEU A 23 5.50 -8.96 -17.64
N GLU A 24 5.93 -9.98 -18.37
CA GLU A 24 6.25 -11.31 -17.82
C GLU A 24 7.43 -11.30 -16.84
N ASP A 25 8.31 -10.30 -16.94
CA ASP A 25 9.45 -10.10 -16.05
C ASP A 25 9.11 -9.22 -14.84
N THR A 26 7.84 -8.81 -14.68
CA THR A 26 7.38 -7.94 -13.60
C THR A 26 6.60 -8.69 -12.52
N THR A 27 6.64 -8.19 -11.29
CA THR A 27 5.80 -8.66 -10.17
C THR A 27 4.83 -7.57 -9.76
N THR A 28 3.53 -7.88 -9.79
CA THR A 28 2.48 -6.97 -9.31
C THR A 28 2.53 -6.87 -7.79
N SER A 29 2.53 -5.66 -7.26
CA SER A 29 2.40 -5.38 -5.82
C SER A 29 1.24 -4.43 -5.59
N GLN A 30 0.46 -4.66 -4.52
CA GLN A 30 -0.64 -3.81 -4.10
C GLN A 30 -0.38 -3.32 -2.68
N ASP A 31 -0.40 -2.00 -2.50
CA ASP A 31 -0.42 -1.38 -1.17
C ASP A 31 -1.88 -1.15 -0.78
N VAL A 32 -2.32 -1.77 0.32
CA VAL A 32 -3.70 -1.64 0.82
C VAL A 32 -3.65 -0.96 2.17
N VAL A 33 -4.24 0.23 2.24
CA VAL A 33 -4.50 0.94 3.50
C VAL A 33 -5.82 0.43 4.07
N GLU A 34 -5.80 0.02 5.34
CA GLU A 34 -7.02 -0.38 6.04
C GLU A 34 -8.04 0.76 6.03
N ALA A 35 -9.28 0.45 5.63
CA ALA A 35 -10.34 1.45 5.64
C ALA A 35 -10.68 1.85 7.09
N PRO A 36 -10.94 3.14 7.38
CA PRO A 36 -11.40 3.56 8.69
C PRO A 36 -12.68 2.81 9.08
N ASP A 37 -12.77 2.37 10.34
CA ASP A 37 -13.96 1.68 10.84
C ASP A 37 -15.21 2.55 10.63
N PRO A 38 -16.23 2.06 9.91
CA PRO A 38 -17.41 2.86 9.55
C PRO A 38 -18.29 3.19 10.76
N ARG A 39 -18.16 2.46 11.87
CA ARG A 39 -18.91 2.72 13.10
C ARG A 39 -18.13 3.69 13.99
N MET A 40 -16.88 4.03 13.68
CA MET A 40 -15.97 4.77 14.56
C MET A 40 -15.96 4.22 15.99
N GLY A 41 -16.10 2.90 16.15
CA GLY A 41 -16.21 2.27 17.47
C GLY A 41 -17.51 2.59 18.25
N ARG A 42 -18.56 3.12 17.61
CA ARG A 42 -19.90 3.24 18.21
C ARG A 42 -20.61 1.90 18.22
N ASP A 43 -20.99 1.48 19.42
CA ASP A 43 -21.82 0.31 19.65
C ASP A 43 -23.30 0.71 19.68
N THR A 44 -23.94 0.67 18.52
CA THR A 44 -25.33 1.11 18.34
C THR A 44 -26.33 0.29 19.16
N GLU A 45 -25.97 -0.96 19.50
CA GLU A 45 -26.79 -1.86 20.32
C GLU A 45 -26.81 -1.39 21.78
N THR A 46 -25.63 -1.11 22.35
CA THR A 46 -25.50 -0.53 23.68
C THR A 46 -26.17 0.85 23.76
N GLU A 47 -26.00 1.70 22.75
CA GLU A 47 -26.65 3.02 22.69
C GLU A 47 -28.18 2.93 22.68
N TRP A 48 -28.74 1.97 21.94
CA TRP A 48 -30.18 1.74 21.90
C TRP A 48 -30.72 1.26 23.24
N LEU A 49 -30.05 0.28 23.87
CA LEU A 49 -30.41 -0.24 25.19
C LEU A 49 -30.38 0.84 26.27
N LEU A 50 -29.37 1.71 26.28
CA LEU A 50 -29.29 2.82 27.23
C LEU A 50 -30.40 3.86 27.01
N LYS A 51 -30.80 4.10 25.76
CA LYS A 51 -31.82 5.09 25.41
C LYS A 51 -33.26 4.60 25.63
N PHE A 52 -33.53 3.32 25.41
CA PHE A 52 -34.88 2.77 25.38
C PHE A 52 -35.14 1.62 26.36
N GLY A 53 -34.08 1.02 26.94
CA GLY A 53 -34.18 -0.13 27.85
C GLY A 53 -34.31 0.22 29.33
N ALA A 54 -34.16 1.49 29.71
CA ALA A 54 -34.37 1.98 31.08
C ALA A 54 -35.81 2.46 31.34
N GLY A 55 -36.79 1.86 30.64
CA GLY A 55 -38.23 2.12 30.81
C GLY A 55 -38.89 1.16 31.79
#